data_AF-A0A8S0FML2-F1
#
_entry.id   AF-A0A8S0FML2-F1
#
_cell.length_a   1.000
_cell.length_b   1.000
_cell.length_c   1.000
_cell.angle_alpha   90.00
_cell.angle_beta   90.00
_cell.angle_gamma   90.00
#
_symmetry.space_group_name_H-M   'P 1'
#
loop_
_entity.id
_entity.type
_entity.pdbx_description
1 polymer ?
#
loop_
_entity_poly.entity_id
_entity_poly.type
_entity_poly.pdbx_seq_one_letter_code
_entity_poly.pdbx_strand_id
1 'polypeptide(L)'
;MLDEWDLRHQAFHTAIVAGCGSYYLLQMRERLFDLAARYRFIWLRRTVLSVEMLEDKHDQHQTLTAAVLARDTARASELMRQHLLTPIPIIQQAMAGN
;
A
#
# COMPACT_ATOMS: atom_id res chain seq x y z
N MET A 1 -11.42 -1.73 -13.88
CA MET A 1 -11.05 -2.71 -12.82
C MET A 1 -9.76 -2.34 -12.12
N LEU A 2 -8.61 -2.22 -12.81
CA LEU A 2 -7.33 -1.84 -12.17
C LEU A 2 -7.37 -0.44 -11.54
N ASP A 3 -7.88 0.55 -12.28
CA ASP A 3 -7.94 1.93 -11.80
C ASP A 3 -8.85 2.10 -10.58
N GLU A 4 -9.96 1.35 -10.54
CA GLU A 4 -10.88 1.35 -9.39
C GLU A 4 -10.23 0.72 -8.15
N TRP A 5 -9.49 -0.38 -8.33
CA TRP A 5 -8.72 -0.98 -7.25
C TRP A 5 -7.66 0.00 -6.74
N ASP A 6 -6.92 0.65 -7.63
CA ASP A 6 -5.88 1.61 -7.26
C ASP A 6 -6.44 2.83 -6.50
N LEU A 7 -7.58 3.35 -6.95
CA LEU A 7 -8.32 4.41 -6.27
C LEU A 7 -8.72 4.00 -4.86
N ARG A 8 -9.30 2.81 -4.68
CA ARG A 8 -9.71 2.29 -3.37
C ARG A 8 -8.52 2.05 -2.45
N HIS A 9 -7.43 1.52 -3.00
CA HIS A 9 -6.18 1.32 -2.27
C HIS A 9 -5.59 2.65 -1.80
N GLN A 10 -5.56 3.67 -2.65
CA GLN A 10 -5.14 5.02 -2.27
C GLN A 10 -6.04 5.59 -1.16
N ALA A 11 -7.36 5.48 -1.29
CA ALA A 11 -8.30 5.96 -0.28
C ALA A 11 -8.07 5.29 1.09
N PHE A 12 -7.85 3.97 1.11
CA PHE A 12 -7.51 3.22 2.32
C PHE A 12 -6.24 3.75 2.99
N HIS A 13 -5.16 3.90 2.21
CA HIS A 13 -3.88 4.38 2.71
C HIS A 13 -3.96 5.84 3.19
N THR A 14 -4.74 6.69 2.53
CA THR A 14 -5.02 8.06 2.98
C THR A 14 -5.80 8.09 4.28
N ALA A 15 -6.80 7.21 4.45
CA ALA A 15 -7.59 7.12 5.68
C ALA A 15 -6.74 6.76 6.91
N ILE A 16 -5.79 5.83 6.77
CA ILE A 16 -4.88 5.44 7.86
C ILE A 16 -4.11 6.64 8.42
N VAL A 17 -3.66 7.54 7.55
CA VAL A 17 -2.80 8.67 7.94
C VAL A 17 -3.56 9.96 8.22
N ALA A 18 -4.87 10.01 7.99
CA ALA A 18 -5.68 11.23 8.11
C ALA A 18 -5.58 11.88 9.50
N GLY A 19 -5.31 11.09 10.55
CA GLY A 19 -5.09 11.57 11.92
C GLY A 19 -3.69 12.15 12.21
N CYS A 20 -2.77 12.25 11.24
CA CYS A 20 -1.38 12.67 11.46
C CYS A 20 -1.25 14.09 12.05
N GLY A 21 -2.23 14.97 11.84
CA GLY A 21 -2.25 16.34 12.40
C GLY A 21 -1.21 17.30 11.83
N SER A 22 -0.28 16.83 10.99
CA SER A 22 0.75 17.64 10.33
C SER A 22 0.51 17.73 8.83
N TYR A 23 0.13 18.91 8.36
CA TYR A 23 -0.11 19.18 6.94
C TYR A 23 1.12 18.87 6.07
N TYR A 24 2.32 19.31 6.49
CA TYR A 24 3.54 19.12 5.70
C TYR A 24 3.94 17.65 5.57
N LEU A 25 3.73 16.83 6.61
CA LEU A 25 3.99 15.39 6.54
C LEU A 25 3.01 14.69 5.60
N LEU A 26 1.74 15.07 5.63
CA LEU A 26 0.73 14.54 4.71
C LEU A 26 1.05 14.91 3.25
N GLN A 27 1.45 16.16 2.99
CA GLN A 27 1.85 16.61 1.66
C GLN A 27 3.07 15.87 1.13
N MET A 28 4.10 15.67 1.95
CA MET A 28 5.29 14.90 1.56
C MET A 28 4.92 13.46 1.21
N ARG A 29 4.07 12.84 2.05
CA ARG A 29 3.60 11.47 1.82
C ARG A 29 2.82 11.34 0.51
N GLU A 30 1.88 12.24 0.24
CA GLU A 30 1.10 12.26 -1.00
C GLU A 30 2.03 12.34 -2.21
N ARG A 31 3.00 13.26 -2.18
CA ARG A 31 4.00 13.39 -3.25
C ARG A 31 4.81 12.10 -3.46
N LEU A 32 5.25 11.44 -2.40
CA LEU A 32 5.98 10.16 -2.51
C LEU A 32 5.09 9.05 -3.10
N PHE A 33 3.83 9.03 -2.71
CA PHE A 33 2.84 8.08 -3.22
C PHE A 33 2.57 8.27 -4.72
N ASP A 34 2.48 9.52 -5.18
CA ASP A 34 2.30 9.87 -6.59
C ASP A 34 3.55 9.53 -7.43
N LEU A 35 4.74 9.84 -6.92
CA LEU A 35 6.00 9.48 -7.59
C LEU A 35 6.12 7.95 -7.77
N ALA A 36 5.59 7.18 -6.82
CA ALA A 36 5.55 5.73 -6.87
C ALA A 36 4.44 5.16 -7.77
N ALA A 37 3.50 5.97 -8.29
CA ALA A 37 2.31 5.49 -9.01
C ALA A 37 2.65 4.60 -10.22
N ARG A 38 3.68 4.95 -11.00
CA ARG A 38 4.11 4.15 -12.16
C ARG A 38 4.58 2.74 -11.75
N TYR A 39 5.31 2.63 -10.65
CA TYR A 39 5.76 1.34 -10.12
C TYR A 39 4.63 0.53 -9.49
N ARG A 40 3.72 1.21 -8.78
CA ARG A 40 2.49 0.62 -8.27
C ARG A 40 1.64 0.02 -9.39
N PHE A 41 1.54 0.68 -10.54
CA PHE A 41 0.82 0.14 -11.70
C PHE A 41 1.43 -1.16 -12.24
N ILE A 42 2.77 -1.28 -12.26
CA ILE A 42 3.46 -2.54 -12.63
C ILE A 42 3.09 -3.64 -11.62
N TRP A 43 3.18 -3.33 -10.33
CA TRP A 43 2.83 -4.26 -9.25
C TRP A 43 1.37 -4.72 -9.33
N LEU A 44 0.43 -3.80 -9.59
CA LEU A 44 -0.99 -4.09 -9.76
C LEU A 44 -1.21 -5.11 -10.87
N ARG A 45 -0.66 -4.86 -12.06
CA ARG A 45 -0.82 -5.76 -13.21
C ARG A 45 -0.35 -7.19 -12.97
N ARG A 46 0.57 -7.40 -12.02
CA ARG A 46 1.04 -8.74 -11.63
C ARG A 46 0.24 -9.33 -10.47
N THR A 47 -0.22 -8.50 -9.54
CA THR A 47 -0.85 -8.92 -8.29
C THR A 47 -2.36 -9.11 -8.42
N VAL A 48 -3.08 -8.11 -8.90
CA VAL A 48 -4.55 -8.11 -8.83
C VAL A 48 -5.22 -8.98 -9.91
N LEU A 49 -4.42 -9.69 -10.71
CA LEU A 49 -4.87 -10.72 -11.63
C LEU A 49 -4.82 -12.14 -11.02
N SER A 50 -4.25 -12.30 -9.82
CA SER A 50 -4.22 -13.55 -9.06
C SER A 50 -5.17 -13.48 -7.87
N VAL A 51 -6.05 -14.47 -7.71
CA VAL A 51 -7.00 -14.56 -6.59
C VAL A 51 -6.26 -14.72 -5.27
N GLU A 52 -5.28 -15.63 -5.21
CA GLU A 52 -4.45 -15.87 -4.03
C GLU A 52 -3.74 -14.58 -3.56
N MET A 53 -3.14 -13.83 -4.49
CA MET A 53 -2.47 -12.58 -4.14
C MET A 53 -3.44 -11.48 -3.70
N LEU A 54 -4.69 -11.50 -4.18
CA LEU A 54 -5.73 -10.59 -3.72
C LEU A 54 -6.18 -10.91 -2.29
N GLU A 55 -6.32 -12.19 -1.95
CA GLU A 55 -6.64 -12.66 -0.60
C GLU A 55 -5.51 -12.29 0.37
N ASP A 56 -4.25 -12.57 0.01
CA ASP A 56 -3.09 -12.17 0.82
C ASP A 56 -3.05 -10.67 1.10
N LYS A 57 -3.37 -9.84 0.08
CA LYS A 57 -3.42 -8.38 0.23
C LYS A 57 -4.61 -7.94 1.08
N HIS A 58 -5.73 -8.64 0.99
CA HIS A 58 -6.88 -8.38 1.84
C HIS A 58 -6.53 -8.64 3.31
N ASP A 59 -5.92 -9.77 3.62
CA ASP A 59 -5.53 -10.16 4.99
C ASP A 59 -4.47 -9.21 5.57
N GLN A 60 -3.51 -8.78 4.75
CA GLN A 60 -2.54 -7.74 5.13
C GLN A 60 -3.23 -6.43 5.52
N HIS A 61 -4.18 -5.95 4.70
CA HIS A 61 -4.93 -4.73 5.00
C HIS A 61 -5.83 -4.89 6.24
N GLN A 62 -6.48 -6.04 6.42
CA GLN A 62 -7.28 -6.31 7.63
C GLN A 62 -6.41 -6.29 8.89
N THR A 63 -5.27 -6.96 8.85
CA THR A 63 -4.32 -7.02 9.99
C THR A 63 -3.80 -5.64 10.36
N LEU A 64 -3.43 -4.84 9.36
CA LEU A 64 -3.01 -3.45 9.56
C LEU A 64 -4.14 -2.59 10.14
N THR A 65 -5.35 -2.73 9.62
CA THR A 65 -6.54 -2.00 10.11
C THR A 65 -6.80 -2.31 11.58
N ALA A 66 -6.74 -3.59 11.96
CA ALA A 66 -6.93 -4.01 13.35
C ALA A 66 -5.88 -3.38 14.27
N ALA A 67 -4.60 -3.37 13.88
CA ALA A 67 -3.53 -2.74 14.66
C ALA A 67 -3.73 -1.22 14.81
N VAL A 68 -4.15 -0.53 13.74
CA VAL A 68 -4.45 0.91 13.76
C VAL A 68 -5.64 1.21 14.69
N LEU A 69 -6.73 0.44 14.59
CA LEU A 69 -7.93 0.63 15.42
C LEU A 69 -7.64 0.33 16.91
N ALA A 70 -6.77 -0.64 17.19
CA ALA A 70 -6.30 -0.94 18.54
C ALA A 70 -5.32 0.12 19.09
N ARG A 71 -4.91 1.11 18.28
CA ARG A 71 -3.89 2.12 18.61
C ARG A 71 -2.53 1.51 18.98
N ASP A 72 -2.20 0.34 18.44
CA ASP A 72 -0.90 -0.29 18.61
C ASP A 72 0.10 0.30 17.60
N THR A 73 0.66 1.46 17.95
CA THR A 73 1.55 2.23 17.07
C THR A 73 2.77 1.43 16.63
N ALA A 74 3.36 0.62 17.52
CA ALA A 74 4.57 -0.15 17.22
C ALA A 74 4.27 -1.21 16.16
N ARG A 75 3.19 -1.99 16.37
CA ARG A 75 2.77 -3.02 15.43
C ARG A 75 2.28 -2.43 14.11
N ALA A 76 1.48 -1.37 14.15
CA ALA A 76 0.96 -0.73 12.94
C ALA A 76 2.10 -0.15 12.08
N SER A 77 3.12 0.46 12.71
CA SER A 77 4.29 0.98 12.01
C SER A 77 5.09 -0.13 11.33
N GLU A 78 5.32 -1.24 12.02
CA GLU A 78 6.04 -2.37 11.45
C GLU A 78 5.27 -3.04 10.30
N LEU A 79 3.96 -3.27 10.47
CA LEU A 79 3.10 -3.80 9.43
C LEU A 79 3.07 -2.89 8.19
N MET A 80 2.96 -1.58 8.38
CA MET A 80 2.99 -0.62 7.26
C MET A 80 4.35 -0.65 6.54
N ARG A 81 5.45 -0.70 7.29
CA ARG A 81 6.80 -0.79 6.71
C ARG A 81 6.95 -2.06 5.88
N GLN A 82 6.54 -3.21 6.41
CA GLN A 82 6.56 -4.48 5.68
C GLN A 82 5.69 -4.41 4.41
N HIS A 83 4.47 -3.88 4.52
CA HIS A 83 3.54 -3.71 3.40
C HIS A 83 4.13 -2.86 2.27
N LEU A 84 4.84 -1.77 2.60
CA LEU A 84 5.50 -0.91 1.61
C LEU A 84 6.66 -1.61 0.89
N LEU A 85 7.32 -2.57 1.54
CA LEU A 85 8.45 -3.30 0.98
C LEU A 85 8.01 -4.50 0.13
N THR A 86 6.86 -5.12 0.42
CA THR A 86 6.39 -6.32 -0.31
C THR A 86 6.29 -6.15 -1.83
N PRO A 87 5.86 -5.00 -2.39
CA PRO A 87 5.82 -4.80 -3.83
C PRO A 87 7.21 -4.75 -4.49
N ILE A 88 8.27 -4.39 -3.77
CA ILE A 88 9.58 -4.07 -4.34
C ILE A 88 10.17 -5.24 -5.14
N PRO A 89 10.26 -6.48 -4.62
CA PRO A 89 10.81 -7.60 -5.38
C PRO A 89 10.02 -7.91 -6.66
N ILE A 90 8.68 -7.79 -6.61
CA ILE A 90 7.80 -8.02 -7.76
C ILE A 90 8.06 -6.97 -8.84
N ILE A 91 8.18 -5.70 -8.45
CA ILE A 91 8.48 -4.59 -9.36
C ILE A 91 9.87 -4.78 -9.97
N GLN A 92 10.88 -5.11 -9.17
CA GLN A 92 12.24 -5.36 -9.63
C GLN A 92 12.30 -6.49 -10.66
N GLN A 93 11.63 -7.62 -10.38
CA GLN A 93 11.55 -8.74 -11.30
C GLN A 93 10.85 -8.35 -12.61
N ALA A 94 9.72 -7.65 -12.54
CA ALA A 94 9.00 -7.20 -13.71
C ALA A 94 9.78 -6.19 -14.57
N MET A 95 10.65 -5.39 -13.96
CA MET A 95 11.53 -4.45 -14.66
C MET A 95 12.80 -5.10 -15.23
N ALA A 96 13.22 -6.26 -14.70
CA ALA A 96 14.42 -6.97 -15.15
C ALA A 96 14.23 -7.73 -16.48
N GLY A 97 13.01 -7.78 -17.03
CA GLY A 97 12.77 -8.29 -18.39
C GLY A 97 12.56 -9.80 -18.52
N ASN A 98 12.24 -10.50 -17.42
CA ASN A 98 11.79 -11.90 -17.45
C ASN A 98 10.26 -12.02 -17.33
#